data_AF-A0A5A7TK05-F1
#
_entry.id   AF-A0A5A7TK05-F1
#
_cell.length_a   1.000
_cell.length_b   1.000
_cell.length_c   1.000
_cell.angle_alpha   90.00
_cell.angle_beta   90.00
_cell.angle_gamma   90.00
#
_symmetry.space_group_name_H-M   'P 1'
#
loop_
_entity.id
_entity.type
_entity.pdbx_description
1 polymer ?
#
loop_
_entity_poly.entity_id
_entity_poly.type
_entity_poly.pdbx_seq_one_letter_code
_entity_poly.pdbx_strand_id
1 'polypeptide(L)'
;MAATHKWPFHQLDIKSAFLHSDLQEEVYMEQPPEFVAQGESDKVCRLRKSLYGLKQSPRARFGKFSQALVRFGISSLKTFLQGQFHTKDLVQLKYFFSIEVMRSKKDIYLFQRKYVLDLLFDKGKLGAKPSGTPMMSNQQLVKDELCKDPERYRSLVGKLNNLTMTRLGIAYFVSVVSQFMSSPTVDHWATVE
;
A
#
# COMPACT_ATOMS: atom_id res chain seq x y z
N MET A 1 -14.27 -15.06 5.41
CA MET A 1 -14.09 -16.46 4.98
C MET A 1 -12.86 -17.12 5.63
N ALA A 2 -11.61 -16.73 5.32
CA ALA A 2 -10.44 -17.41 5.89
C ALA A 2 -10.33 -17.36 7.44
N ALA A 3 -10.69 -16.23 8.06
CA ALA A 3 -10.75 -16.11 9.52
C ALA A 3 -11.84 -17.01 10.14
N THR A 4 -13.00 -17.11 9.48
CA THR A 4 -14.14 -17.96 9.89
C THR A 4 -13.75 -19.44 9.91
N HIS A 5 -12.95 -19.88 8.94
CA HIS A 5 -12.51 -21.27 8.82
C HIS A 5 -11.16 -21.55 9.49
N LYS A 6 -10.60 -20.58 10.24
CA LYS A 6 -9.32 -20.70 10.95
C LYS A 6 -8.16 -21.17 10.06
N TRP A 7 -8.17 -20.76 8.79
CA TRP A 7 -7.12 -21.18 7.87
C TRP A 7 -5.77 -20.54 8.23
N PRO A 8 -4.67 -21.28 8.12
CA PRO A 8 -3.34 -20.74 8.41
C PRO A 8 -2.96 -19.71 7.34
N PHE A 9 -2.74 -18.45 7.75
CA PHE A 9 -2.08 -17.47 6.87
C PHE A 9 -0.57 -17.57 7.02
N HIS A 10 0.10 -17.83 5.90
CA HIS A 10 1.54 -17.75 5.74
C HIS A 10 1.88 -16.51 4.92
N GLN A 11 2.91 -15.78 5.32
CA GLN A 11 3.41 -14.63 4.60
C GLN A 11 4.84 -14.91 4.15
N LEU A 12 5.06 -14.81 2.84
CA LEU A 12 6.37 -14.94 2.23
C LEU A 12 6.76 -13.60 1.65
N ASP A 13 7.88 -13.06 2.10
CA ASP A 13 8.47 -11.88 1.48
C ASP A 13 9.60 -12.29 0.54
N ILE A 14 9.46 -11.94 -0.73
CA ILE A 14 10.39 -12.33 -1.80
C ILE A 14 11.18 -11.10 -2.22
N LYS A 15 12.46 -11.05 -1.85
CA LYS A 15 13.36 -9.96 -2.26
C LYS A 15 13.61 -10.00 -3.76
N SER A 16 13.76 -8.83 -4.38
CA SER A 16 14.13 -8.66 -5.80
C SER A 16 13.21 -9.35 -6.82
N ALA A 17 12.07 -9.83 -6.35
CA ALA A 17 10.77 -9.76 -6.96
C ALA A 17 10.66 -9.44 -8.46
N PHE A 18 10.88 -8.18 -8.79
CA PHE A 18 10.63 -7.64 -10.12
C PHE A 18 11.84 -7.78 -11.04
N LEU A 19 13.03 -8.09 -10.52
CA LEU A 19 14.25 -8.18 -11.35
C LEU A 19 14.36 -9.51 -12.11
N HIS A 20 13.48 -10.48 -11.83
CA HIS A 20 13.58 -11.84 -12.34
C HIS A 20 12.42 -12.22 -13.28
N SER A 21 11.39 -11.38 -13.40
CA SER A 21 10.32 -11.59 -14.36
C SER A 21 10.78 -11.26 -15.77
N ASP A 22 10.40 -12.11 -16.72
CA ASP A 22 10.59 -11.81 -18.14
C ASP A 22 9.52 -10.81 -18.55
N LEU A 23 9.90 -9.85 -19.39
CA LEU A 23 8.96 -8.94 -20.02
C LEU A 23 8.32 -9.65 -21.21
N GLN A 24 6.99 -9.61 -21.28
CA GLN A 24 6.24 -10.12 -22.44
C GLN A 24 6.24 -9.14 -23.61
N GLU A 25 6.55 -7.88 -23.33
CA GLU A 25 6.59 -6.77 -24.29
C GLU A 25 8.02 -6.24 -24.40
N GLU A 26 8.37 -5.71 -25.57
CA GLU A 26 9.66 -5.05 -25.74
C GLU A 26 9.63 -3.65 -25.13
N VAL A 27 10.49 -3.43 -24.14
CA VAL A 27 10.60 -2.17 -23.42
C VAL A 27 11.99 -1.63 -23.65
N TYR A 28 12.06 -0.40 -24.13
CA TYR A 28 13.32 0.34 -24.29
C TYR A 28 13.40 1.44 -23.23
N MET A 29 14.62 1.74 -22.79
CA MET A 29 14.90 2.85 -21.89
C MET A 29 16.07 3.68 -22.40
N GLU A 30 16.09 4.96 -22.04
CA GLU A 30 17.26 5.79 -22.24
C GLU A 30 18.47 5.20 -21.52
N GLN A 31 19.65 5.42 -22.11
CA GLN A 31 20.90 4.99 -21.49
C GLN A 31 21.11 5.74 -20.17
N PRO A 32 21.51 5.05 -19.08
CA PRO A 32 21.86 5.72 -17.84
C PRO A 32 22.99 6.74 -18.07
N PRO A 33 22.98 7.91 -17.40
CA PRO A 33 23.95 8.98 -17.66
C PRO A 33 25.42 8.56 -17.55
N GLU A 34 25.72 7.56 -16.71
CA GLU A 34 27.08 7.04 -16.48
C GLU A 34 27.46 5.87 -17.40
N PHE A 35 26.54 5.42 -18.27
CA PHE A 35 26.70 4.22 -19.11
C PHE A 35 26.55 4.51 -20.61
N VAL A 36 26.50 5.78 -21.01
CA VAL A 36 26.44 6.16 -22.42
C VAL A 36 27.76 5.79 -23.09
N ALA A 37 27.74 4.84 -24.02
CA ALA A 37 28.94 4.46 -24.77
C ALA A 37 29.43 5.64 -25.64
N GLN A 38 30.75 5.81 -25.72
CA GLN A 38 31.37 6.96 -26.38
C GLN A 38 30.99 7.00 -27.86
N GLY A 39 30.25 8.03 -28.27
CA GLY A 39 29.73 8.18 -29.64
C GLY A 39 28.41 7.49 -29.93
N GLU A 40 27.73 6.91 -28.93
CA GLU A 40 26.45 6.21 -29.08
C GLU A 40 25.30 6.88 -28.29
N SER A 41 25.29 8.22 -28.22
CA SER A 41 24.31 8.96 -27.41
C SER A 41 22.87 8.86 -27.92
N ASP A 42 22.64 8.38 -29.14
CA ASP A 42 21.34 8.19 -29.78
C ASP A 42 20.73 6.80 -29.55
N LYS A 43 21.47 5.88 -28.92
CA LYS A 43 20.99 4.52 -28.66
C LYS A 43 20.13 4.42 -27.41
N VAL A 44 19.29 3.39 -27.38
CA VAL A 44 18.43 3.04 -26.24
C VAL A 44 18.73 1.60 -25.79
N CYS A 45 18.60 1.33 -24.50
CA CYS A 45 18.78 -0.01 -23.94
C CYS A 45 17.48 -0.80 -24.04
N ARG A 46 17.52 -2.01 -24.62
CA ARG A 46 16.38 -2.94 -24.57
C ARG A 46 16.40 -3.73 -23.26
N LEU A 47 15.34 -3.63 -22.48
CA LEU A 47 15.20 -4.38 -21.24
C LEU A 47 14.85 -5.84 -21.50
N ARG A 48 15.73 -6.73 -21.07
CA ARG A 48 15.50 -8.19 -21.14
C ARG A 48 14.75 -8.74 -19.92
N LYS A 49 14.81 -8.01 -18.80
CA LYS A 49 14.16 -8.35 -17.54
C LYS A 49 13.40 -7.13 -17.06
N SER A 50 12.35 -7.36 -16.30
CA SER A 50 11.60 -6.27 -15.70
C SER A 50 12.45 -5.56 -14.64
N LEU A 51 12.26 -4.25 -14.50
CA LEU A 51 12.92 -3.41 -13.49
C LEU A 51 11.89 -2.84 -12.51
N TYR A 52 12.37 -2.35 -11.37
CA TYR A 52 11.54 -1.54 -10.48
C TYR A 52 11.04 -0.28 -11.22
N GLY A 53 9.81 0.13 -10.93
CA GLY A 53 9.22 1.35 -11.52
C GLY A 53 8.51 1.17 -12.87
N LEU A 54 8.72 0.06 -13.59
CA LEU A 54 7.93 -0.19 -14.80
C LEU A 54 6.49 -0.57 -14.45
N LYS A 55 5.52 0.05 -15.13
CA LYS A 55 4.07 -0.17 -14.92
C LYS A 55 3.66 -1.64 -15.12
N GLN A 56 4.38 -2.36 -15.98
CA GLN A 56 4.15 -3.75 -16.36
C GLN A 56 4.83 -4.78 -15.44
N SER A 57 5.86 -4.38 -14.67
CA SER A 57 6.59 -5.29 -13.76
C SER A 57 5.68 -6.04 -12.78
N PRO A 58 4.70 -5.38 -12.12
CA PRO A 58 3.77 -6.07 -11.23
C PRO A 58 2.92 -7.14 -11.92
N ARG A 59 2.45 -6.85 -13.14
CA ARG A 59 1.59 -7.76 -13.91
C ARG A 59 2.37 -8.97 -14.42
N ALA A 60 3.55 -8.74 -14.99
CA ALA A 60 4.42 -9.82 -15.49
C ALA A 60 4.79 -10.80 -14.37
N ARG A 61 5.06 -10.28 -13.17
CA ARG A 61 5.35 -11.09 -11.99
C ARG A 61 4.12 -11.84 -11.48
N PHE A 62 2.96 -11.20 -11.43
CA PHE A 62 1.71 -11.84 -11.01
C PHE A 62 1.33 -13.01 -11.93
N GLY A 63 1.48 -12.86 -13.25
CA GLY A 63 1.19 -13.93 -14.21
C GLY A 63 2.03 -15.19 -13.98
N LYS A 64 3.35 -15.02 -13.87
CA LYS A 64 4.27 -16.14 -13.56
C LYS A 64 3.97 -16.80 -12.21
N PHE A 65 3.70 -15.97 -11.19
CA PHE A 65 3.36 -16.47 -9.86
C PHE A 65 2.06 -17.27 -9.88
N SER A 66 1.02 -16.74 -10.52
CA SER A 66 -0.28 -17.41 -10.64
C SER A 66 -0.16 -18.75 -11.36
N GLN A 67 0.59 -18.80 -12.46
CA GLN A 67 0.82 -20.04 -13.21
C GLN A 67 1.57 -21.08 -12.37
N ALA A 68 2.60 -20.66 -11.64
CA ALA A 68 3.32 -21.55 -10.73
C ALA A 68 2.44 -22.03 -9.57
N LEU A 69 1.55 -21.18 -9.05
CA LEU A 69 0.62 -21.53 -7.98
C LEU A 69 -0.41 -22.59 -8.41
N VAL A 70 -0.99 -22.43 -9.61
CA VAL A 70 -1.89 -23.44 -10.21
C VAL A 70 -1.16 -24.75 -10.48
N ARG A 71 0.10 -24.68 -10.95
CA ARG A 71 0.87 -25.86 -11.36
C ARG A 71 1.41 -26.69 -10.19
N PHE A 72 1.92 -26.04 -9.14
CA PHE A 72 2.68 -26.71 -8.09
C PHE A 72 1.91 -26.86 -6.76
N GLY A 73 0.85 -26.07 -6.55
CA GLY A 73 0.21 -25.95 -5.23
C GLY A 73 1.07 -25.17 -4.23
N ILE A 74 0.48 -24.75 -3.10
CA ILE A 74 1.09 -23.79 -2.15
C ILE A 74 2.40 -24.32 -1.56
N SER A 75 2.43 -25.57 -1.09
CA SER A 75 3.61 -26.13 -0.41
C SER A 75 4.81 -26.27 -1.34
N SER A 76 4.62 -26.85 -2.51
CA SER A 76 5.68 -27.02 -3.51
C SER A 76 6.15 -25.68 -4.07
N LEU A 77 5.23 -24.72 -4.25
CA LEU A 77 5.57 -23.36 -4.66
C LEU A 77 6.46 -22.67 -3.61
N LYS A 78 6.15 -22.83 -2.32
CA LYS A 78 6.96 -22.27 -1.24
C LYS A 78 8.40 -22.78 -1.30
N THR A 79 8.60 -24.08 -1.43
CA THR A 79 9.93 -24.69 -1.56
C THR A 79 10.65 -24.23 -2.83
N PHE A 80 9.95 -24.19 -3.97
CA PHE A 80 10.50 -23.68 -5.22
C PHE A 80 10.97 -22.23 -5.10
N LEU A 81 10.15 -21.36 -4.51
CA LEU A 81 10.49 -19.95 -4.32
C LEU A 81 11.66 -19.76 -3.35
N GLN A 82 11.75 -20.57 -2.29
CA GLN A 82 12.88 -20.56 -1.36
C GLN A 82 14.20 -20.97 -2.02
N GLY A 83 14.16 -21.88 -3.00
CA GLY A 83 15.34 -22.29 -3.76
C GLY A 83 15.79 -21.29 -4.83
N GLN A 84 14.84 -20.55 -5.42
CA GLN A 84 15.12 -19.61 -6.51
C GLN A 84 15.35 -18.16 -6.05
N PHE A 85 14.82 -17.78 -4.88
CA PHE A 85 14.86 -16.42 -4.40
C PHE A 85 15.33 -16.36 -2.95
N HIS A 86 15.96 -15.24 -2.58
CA HIS A 86 16.20 -14.94 -1.18
C HIS A 86 14.88 -14.53 -0.52
N THR A 87 14.16 -15.51 0.03
CA THR A 87 12.86 -15.31 0.67
C THR A 87 12.99 -15.24 2.19
N LYS A 88 12.29 -14.29 2.81
CA LYS A 88 12.10 -14.26 4.26
C LYS A 88 10.75 -14.89 4.59
N ASP A 89 10.78 -16.05 5.23
CA ASP A 89 9.56 -16.64 5.80
C ASP A 89 9.21 -15.87 7.07
N LEU A 90 8.09 -15.14 7.04
CA LEU A 90 7.60 -14.42 8.21
C LEU A 90 6.80 -15.35 9.14
N VAL A 91 6.65 -16.63 8.77
CA VAL A 91 5.98 -17.74 9.46
C VAL A 91 4.50 -17.48 9.70
N GLN A 92 4.21 -16.49 10.55
CA GLN A 92 2.89 -16.08 10.95
C GLN A 92 2.70 -14.59 10.64
N LEU A 93 1.59 -14.28 9.97
CA LEU A 93 1.20 -12.91 9.67
C LEU A 93 1.06 -12.10 10.97
N LYS A 94 1.98 -11.15 11.17
CA LYS A 94 1.94 -10.17 12.27
C LYS A 94 1.49 -8.79 11.80
N TYR A 95 1.84 -8.42 10.56
CA TYR A 95 1.54 -7.13 9.97
C TYR A 95 1.16 -7.26 8.49
N PHE A 96 0.10 -6.59 8.07
CA PHE A 96 -0.34 -6.50 6.67
C PHE A 96 -0.93 -5.12 6.40
N PHE A 97 -0.36 -4.32 5.49
CA PHE A 97 -0.84 -2.97 5.16
C PHE A 97 -1.17 -2.10 6.40
N SER A 98 -0.21 -2.00 7.32
CA SER A 98 -0.35 -1.26 8.59
C SER A 98 -1.40 -1.82 9.56
N ILE A 99 -2.03 -2.95 9.24
CA ILE A 99 -2.89 -3.72 10.14
C ILE A 99 -2.02 -4.73 10.88
N GLU A 100 -2.08 -4.65 12.19
CA GLU A 100 -1.49 -5.59 13.12
C GLU A 100 -2.44 -6.77 13.31
N VAL A 101 -1.90 -7.98 13.26
CA VAL A 101 -2.65 -9.23 13.38
C VAL A 101 -2.15 -9.96 14.61
N MET A 102 -3.02 -10.15 15.60
CA MET A 102 -2.75 -10.94 16.79
C MET A 102 -3.66 -12.15 16.80
N ARG A 103 -3.10 -13.33 17.08
CA ARG A 103 -3.86 -14.57 17.12
C ARG A 103 -3.91 -15.11 18.53
N SER A 104 -5.11 -15.50 18.94
CA SER A 104 -5.36 -16.34 20.10
C SER A 104 -5.65 -17.78 19.63
N LYS A 105 -5.76 -18.73 20.57
CA LYS A 105 -6.16 -20.11 20.27
C LYS A 105 -7.55 -20.20 19.62
N LYS A 106 -8.41 -19.21 19.88
CA LYS A 106 -9.80 -19.19 19.42
C LYS A 106 -10.06 -18.20 18.29
N ASP A 107 -9.42 -17.02 18.36
CA ASP A 107 -9.79 -15.86 17.54
C ASP A 107 -8.59 -15.13 16.93
N ILE A 108 -8.87 -14.29 15.93
CA ILE A 108 -7.91 -13.40 15.28
C ILE A 108 -8.36 -11.96 15.56
N TYR A 109 -7.46 -11.16 16.10
CA TYR A 109 -7.67 -9.74 16.38
C TYR A 109 -6.90 -8.89 15.38
N LEU A 110 -7.57 -7.87 14.84
CA LEU A 110 -6.99 -6.89 13.92
C LEU A 110 -6.97 -5.53 14.60
N PHE A 111 -5.82 -4.86 14.57
CA PHE A 111 -5.64 -3.55 15.20
C PHE A 111 -4.70 -2.70 14.36
N GLN A 112 -4.76 -1.39 14.55
CA GLN A 112 -3.88 -0.42 13.88
C GLN A 112 -3.26 0.53 14.91
N ARG A 113 -2.95 0.03 16.11
CA ARG A 113 -2.51 0.88 17.24
C ARG A 113 -1.24 1.63 16.90
N LYS A 114 -0.23 0.92 16.38
CA LYS A 114 1.03 1.54 15.96
C LYS A 114 0.77 2.60 14.88
N TYR A 115 -0.06 2.28 13.89
CA TYR A 115 -0.39 3.21 12.81
C TYR A 115 -1.09 4.49 13.33
N VAL A 116 -2.03 4.36 14.26
CA VAL A 116 -2.68 5.50 14.92
C VAL A 116 -1.66 6.33 15.68
N LEU A 117 -0.78 5.70 16.47
CA LEU A 117 0.22 6.41 17.26
C LEU A 117 1.22 7.15 16.38
N ASP A 118 1.72 6.50 15.33
CA ASP A 118 2.63 7.11 14.36
C ASP A 118 1.93 8.28 13.63
N LEU A 119 0.67 8.13 13.23
CA LEU A 119 -0.12 9.21 12.62
C LEU A 119 -0.32 10.40 13.56
N LEU A 120 -0.66 10.15 14.83
CA LEU A 120 -0.83 11.20 15.83
C LEU A 120 0.50 11.89 16.14
N PHE A 121 1.59 11.16 16.19
CA PHE A 121 2.93 11.71 16.37
C PHE A 121 3.32 12.62 15.20
N ASP A 122 3.18 12.14 13.96
CA ASP A 122 3.42 12.91 12.73
C ASP A 122 2.65 14.23 12.67
N LYS A 123 1.47 14.27 13.33
CA LYS A 123 0.57 15.44 13.36
C LYS A 123 0.68 16.27 14.64
N GLY A 124 1.53 15.88 15.60
CA GLY A 124 1.64 16.56 16.89
C GLY A 124 0.39 16.44 17.77
N LYS A 125 -0.41 15.39 17.60
CA LYS A 125 -1.73 15.19 18.26
C LYS A 125 -1.73 14.07 19.32
N LEU A 126 -0.58 13.57 19.77
CA LEU A 126 -0.53 12.47 20.77
C LEU A 126 -1.28 12.75 22.08
N GLY A 127 -1.39 14.02 22.48
CA GLY A 127 -2.13 14.46 23.67
C GLY A 127 -3.54 14.99 23.41
N ALA A 128 -4.05 14.85 22.18
CA ALA A 128 -5.37 15.38 21.84
C ALA A 128 -6.49 14.65 22.60
N LYS A 129 -7.51 15.40 23.04
CA LYS A 129 -8.67 14.82 23.72
C LYS A 129 -9.48 13.96 22.73
N PRO A 130 -9.94 12.76 23.13
CA PRO A 130 -10.82 11.95 22.28
C PRO A 130 -12.11 12.72 21.95
N SER A 131 -12.49 12.76 20.67
CA SER A 131 -13.81 13.21 20.23
C SER A 131 -14.65 12.01 19.83
N GLY A 132 -15.87 11.92 20.37
CA GLY A 132 -16.83 10.85 20.03
C GLY A 132 -17.46 11.03 18.65
N THR A 133 -17.52 12.28 18.16
CA THR A 133 -18.17 12.62 16.90
C THR A 133 -17.21 13.48 16.08
N PRO A 134 -16.56 12.92 15.06
CA PRO A 134 -15.57 13.67 14.27
C PRO A 134 -16.19 14.82 13.47
N MET A 135 -17.49 14.75 13.16
CA MET A 135 -18.21 15.76 12.37
C MET A 135 -19.72 15.67 12.62
N MET A 136 -20.40 16.83 12.68
CA MET A 136 -21.87 16.87 12.75
C MET A 136 -22.47 16.70 11.35
N SER A 137 -23.54 15.91 11.23
CA SER A 137 -24.13 15.44 9.95
C SER A 137 -24.61 16.55 8.98
N ASN A 138 -24.60 17.82 9.37
CA ASN A 138 -25.24 18.93 8.66
C ASN A 138 -24.34 20.17 8.46
N GLN A 139 -23.01 20.05 8.57
CA GLN A 139 -22.11 21.17 8.23
C GLN A 139 -22.00 21.33 6.71
N GLN A 140 -22.51 22.44 6.18
CA GLN A 140 -22.22 22.85 4.80
C GLN A 140 -20.77 23.32 4.72
N LEU A 141 -19.94 22.57 4.02
CA LEU A 141 -18.58 22.99 3.69
C LEU A 141 -18.68 23.91 2.45
N VAL A 142 -18.46 25.20 2.65
CA VAL A 142 -18.65 26.24 1.62
C VAL A 142 -17.41 26.31 0.71
N LYS A 143 -17.60 26.81 -0.53
CA LYS A 143 -16.66 26.77 -1.65
C LYS A 143 -15.92 28.09 -1.87
N ASP A 144 -15.20 28.63 -0.89
CA ASP A 144 -14.68 29.99 -1.08
C ASP A 144 -13.16 30.07 -1.32
N GLU A 145 -12.32 29.26 -0.67
CA GLU A 145 -10.86 29.32 -0.88
C GLU A 145 -10.19 27.96 -1.09
N LEU A 146 -9.40 27.82 -2.17
CA LEU A 146 -8.62 26.61 -2.46
C LEU A 146 -7.48 26.41 -1.45
N CYS A 147 -7.26 25.15 -1.06
CA CYS A 147 -6.15 24.79 -0.19
C CYS A 147 -4.81 25.03 -0.89
N LYS A 148 -3.85 25.62 -0.16
CA LYS A 148 -2.50 25.90 -0.66
C LYS A 148 -1.69 24.63 -0.99
N ASP A 149 -1.98 23.52 -0.32
CA ASP A 149 -1.30 22.24 -0.52
C ASP A 149 -2.31 21.07 -0.59
N PRO A 150 -2.87 20.79 -1.78
CA PRO A 150 -3.78 19.67 -1.99
C PRO A 150 -3.14 18.30 -1.75
N GLU A 151 -1.81 18.17 -1.83
CA GLU A 151 -1.12 16.90 -1.62
C GLU A 151 -1.13 16.49 -0.15
N ARG A 152 -0.93 17.45 0.76
CA ARG A 152 -1.08 17.20 2.21
C ARG A 152 -2.48 16.74 2.57
N TYR A 153 -3.49 17.38 1.97
CA TYR A 153 -4.89 16.96 2.15
C TYR A 153 -5.10 15.52 1.69
N ARG A 154 -4.72 15.21 0.44
CA ARG A 154 -4.87 13.87 -0.13
C ARG A 154 -4.11 12.80 0.66
N SER A 155 -2.91 13.12 1.12
CA SER A 155 -2.10 12.23 1.96
C SER A 155 -2.79 11.93 3.29
N LEU A 156 -3.30 12.96 3.98
CA LEU A 156 -3.98 12.79 5.27
C LEU A 156 -5.30 12.03 5.13
N VAL A 157 -6.14 12.38 4.16
CA VAL A 157 -7.37 11.63 3.88
C VAL A 157 -7.08 10.19 3.50
N GLY A 158 -6.01 9.93 2.73
CA GLY A 158 -5.53 8.58 2.45
C GLY A 158 -5.13 7.80 3.71
N LYS A 159 -4.42 8.45 4.65
CA LYS A 159 -4.07 7.85 5.94
C LYS A 159 -5.31 7.54 6.79
N LEU A 160 -6.28 8.46 6.82
CA LEU A 160 -7.55 8.27 7.53
C LEU A 160 -8.43 7.18 6.88
N ASN A 161 -8.44 7.09 5.55
CA ASN A 161 -9.14 6.03 4.84
C ASN A 161 -8.60 4.65 5.22
N ASN A 162 -7.29 4.51 5.39
CA ASN A 162 -6.68 3.27 5.88
C ASN A 162 -7.15 2.91 7.31
N LEU A 163 -7.45 3.91 8.16
CA LEU A 163 -7.96 3.68 9.52
C LEU A 163 -9.40 3.17 9.56
N THR A 164 -10.22 3.47 8.55
CA THR A 164 -11.63 3.05 8.52
C THR A 164 -11.78 1.52 8.57
N MET A 165 -10.74 0.78 8.16
CA MET A 165 -10.68 -0.68 8.23
C MET A 165 -10.82 -1.24 9.65
N THR A 166 -10.30 -0.54 10.68
CA THR A 166 -10.43 -0.97 12.09
C THR A 166 -11.24 0.01 12.94
N ARG A 167 -11.53 1.22 12.42
CA ARG A 167 -12.25 2.29 13.11
C ARG A 167 -13.44 2.77 12.30
N LEU A 168 -14.54 2.02 12.33
CA LEU A 168 -15.78 2.39 11.65
C LEU A 168 -16.39 3.71 12.16
N GLY A 169 -16.09 4.13 13.40
CA GLY A 169 -16.61 5.38 13.97
C GLY A 169 -16.19 6.65 13.25
N ILE A 170 -15.12 6.61 12.44
CA ILE A 170 -14.70 7.75 11.59
C ILE A 170 -15.12 7.58 10.13
N ALA A 171 -15.75 6.46 9.75
CA ALA A 171 -16.00 6.13 8.35
C ALA A 171 -16.87 7.16 7.64
N TYR A 172 -17.93 7.63 8.31
CA TYR A 172 -18.80 8.68 7.78
C TYR A 172 -18.01 9.97 7.48
N PHE A 173 -17.27 10.47 8.47
CA PHE A 173 -16.41 11.64 8.34
C PHE A 173 -15.42 11.50 7.18
N VAL A 174 -14.70 10.37 7.12
CA VAL A 174 -13.73 10.10 6.07
C VAL A 174 -14.40 10.06 4.69
N SER A 175 -15.61 9.51 4.59
CA SER A 175 -16.36 9.46 3.33
C SER A 175 -16.73 10.85 2.80
N VAL A 176 -17.04 11.80 3.69
CA VAL A 176 -17.39 13.18 3.31
C VAL A 176 -16.15 13.91 2.81
N VAL A 177 -15.06 13.91 3.59
CA VAL A 177 -13.82 14.61 3.22
C VAL A 177 -13.16 14.01 1.97
N SER A 178 -13.38 12.71 1.70
CA SER A 178 -12.89 12.05 0.48
C SER A 178 -13.52 12.57 -0.81
N GLN A 179 -14.71 13.19 -0.75
CA GLN A 179 -15.38 13.76 -1.93
C GLN A 179 -14.62 14.97 -2.50
N PHE A 180 -13.77 15.61 -1.68
CA PHE A 180 -13.05 16.84 -2.04
C PHE A 180 -11.57 16.60 -2.40
N MET A 181 -11.18 15.35 -2.68
CA MET A 181 -9.79 14.99 -3.02
C MET A 181 -9.26 15.63 -4.31
N SER A 182 -10.16 15.98 -5.25
CA SER A 182 -9.80 16.63 -6.50
C SER A 182 -9.52 18.13 -6.34
N SER A 183 -10.27 18.80 -5.45
CA SER A 183 -10.19 20.25 -5.24
C SER A 183 -10.52 20.58 -3.76
N PRO A 184 -9.56 20.39 -2.84
CA PRO A 184 -9.77 20.67 -1.42
C PRO A 184 -9.75 22.18 -1.15
N THR A 185 -10.58 22.64 -0.21
CA THR A 185 -10.66 24.03 0.24
C THR A 185 -9.99 24.20 1.60
N VAL A 186 -9.80 25.44 2.05
CA VAL A 186 -9.31 25.76 3.40
C VAL A 186 -10.24 25.18 4.48
N ASP A 187 -11.55 25.27 4.29
CA ASP A 187 -12.55 24.71 5.21
C ASP A 187 -12.46 23.18 5.29
N HIS A 188 -12.24 22.51 4.15
CA HIS A 188 -12.01 21.07 4.12
C HIS A 188 -10.75 20.70 4.90
N TRP A 189 -9.68 21.48 4.76
CA TRP A 189 -8.45 21.24 5.51
C TRP A 189 -8.63 21.44 7.02
N ALA A 190 -9.27 22.53 7.44
CA ALA A 190 -9.55 22.82 8.85
C ALA A 190 -10.42 21.75 9.53
N THR A 191 -11.24 21.05 8.75
CA THR A 191 -12.10 19.96 9.24
C THR A 191 -11.31 18.67 9.52
N VAL A 192 -10.12 18.49 8.92
CA VAL A 192 -9.32 17.26 9.00
C VAL A 192 -8.10 17.40 9.92
N GLU A 193 -7.69 18.63 10.26
CA GLU A 193 -6.55 18.98 11.12
C GLU A 193 -6.90 19.11 12.61
#